data_AF-A0A1M6KPC6-F1
#
_entry.id   AF-A0A1M6KPC6-F1
#
_cell.length_a   1.000
_cell.length_b   1.000
_cell.length_c   1.000
_cell.angle_alpha   90.00
_cell.angle_beta   90.00
_cell.angle_gamma   90.00
#
_symmetry.space_group_name_H-M   'P 1'
#
loop_
_entity.id
_entity.type
_entity.pdbx_description
1 polymer ?
#
loop_
_entity_poly.entity_id
_entity_poly.type
_entity_poly.pdbx_seq_one_letter_code
_entity_poly.pdbx_strand_id
1 'polypeptide(L)'
;MFIETEYYGNDISFRLGPTAATQLIKGMKKAKEWSAINQQYKKEFRKEIVRFWVMDKSTFQFHGYMQQFANTAKLIFTGRTDGTSSCLIKIEGSVMVSNFLEFNSYDEMNNFLKILEGKSAQKEVDSIFK
;
A
#
# COMPACT_ATOMS: atom_id res chain seq x y z
N MET A 1 -9.82 1.95 7.88
CA MET A 1 -9.58 1.77 6.44
C MET A 1 -9.26 0.31 6.18
N PHE A 2 -9.90 -0.31 5.20
CA PHE A 2 -9.50 -1.60 4.66
C PHE A 2 -8.76 -1.36 3.33
N ILE A 3 -7.85 -2.26 2.99
CA ILE A 3 -7.27 -2.34 1.65
C ILE A 3 -7.67 -3.71 1.11
N GLU A 4 -8.28 -3.72 -0.08
CA GLU A 4 -8.87 -4.90 -0.71
C GLU A 4 -8.16 -5.17 -2.05
N THR A 5 -7.94 -6.43 -2.38
CA THR A 5 -7.40 -6.91 -3.66
C THR A 5 -7.97 -8.29 -3.96
N GLU A 6 -7.99 -8.68 -5.23
CA GLU A 6 -8.36 -10.04 -5.64
C GLU A 6 -7.12 -10.92 -5.73
N TYR A 7 -7.18 -12.13 -5.17
CA TYR A 7 -6.14 -13.14 -5.29
C TYR A 7 -6.75 -14.51 -5.60
N TYR A 8 -6.42 -15.08 -6.76
CA TYR A 8 -7.02 -16.31 -7.29
C TYR A 8 -8.57 -16.32 -7.24
N GLY A 9 -9.19 -15.19 -7.58
CA GLY A 9 -10.66 -15.05 -7.58
C GLY A 9 -11.30 -14.95 -6.20
N ASN A 10 -10.51 -14.79 -5.13
CA ASN A 10 -11.01 -14.49 -3.79
C ASN A 10 -10.68 -13.04 -3.41
N ASP A 11 -11.68 -12.34 -2.86
CA ASP A 11 -11.50 -11.02 -2.26
C ASP A 11 -10.69 -11.15 -0.98
N ILE A 12 -9.48 -10.60 -0.98
CA ILE A 12 -8.62 -10.52 0.19
C ILE A 12 -8.59 -9.08 0.66
N SER A 13 -8.94 -8.88 1.92
CA SER A 13 -9.00 -7.57 2.54
C SER A 13 -8.29 -7.56 3.88
N PHE A 14 -7.50 -6.51 4.09
CA PHE A 14 -6.80 -6.26 5.34
C PHE A 14 -7.24 -4.94 5.97
N ARG A 15 -7.55 -4.98 7.26
CA ARG A 15 -7.73 -3.81 8.10
C ARG A 15 -6.37 -3.22 8.45
N LEU A 16 -6.19 -1.93 8.15
CA LEU A 16 -5.03 -1.19 8.65
C LEU A 16 -5.13 -0.98 10.16
N GLY A 17 -4.03 -1.23 10.87
CA GLY A 17 -3.94 -1.00 12.30
C GLY A 17 -3.96 0.47 12.72
N PRO A 18 -4.05 0.73 14.03
CA PRO A 18 -3.90 2.07 14.59
C PRO A 18 -2.57 2.66 14.12
N THR A 19 -2.59 3.82 13.48
CA THR A 19 -1.46 4.53 12.84
C THR A 19 -0.94 3.98 11.49
N ALA A 20 -1.34 2.79 11.07
CA ALA A 20 -0.83 2.17 9.84
C ALA A 20 -1.14 3.00 8.58
N ALA A 21 -2.32 3.61 8.50
CA ALA A 21 -2.67 4.51 7.40
C ALA A 21 -1.72 5.71 7.31
N THR A 22 -1.42 6.37 8.43
CA THR A 22 -0.48 7.49 8.49
C THR A 22 0.94 7.07 8.10
N GLN A 23 1.38 5.90 8.56
CA GLN A 23 2.68 5.32 8.20
C GLN A 23 2.76 5.01 6.70
N LEU A 24 1.70 4.40 6.14
CA LEU A 24 1.63 4.07 4.73
C LEU A 24 1.59 5.34 3.86
N ILE A 25 0.84 6.37 4.23
CA ILE A 25 0.84 7.67 3.53
C ILE A 25 2.25 8.28 3.51
N LYS A 26 2.95 8.30 4.66
CA LYS A 26 4.34 8.77 4.74
C LYS A 26 5.26 7.94 3.85
N GLY A 27 5.09 6.62 3.85
CA GLY A 27 5.86 5.71 3.01
C GLY A 27 5.63 5.93 1.52
N MET A 28 4.38 6.08 1.09
CA MET A 28 4.03 6.35 -0.31
C MET A 28 4.53 7.71 -0.79
N LYS A 29 4.53 8.74 0.06
CA LYS A 29 5.21 10.02 -0.25
C LYS A 29 6.71 9.82 -0.49
N LYS A 30 7.35 9.02 0.35
CA LYS A 30 8.79 8.73 0.20
C LYS A 30 9.09 7.93 -1.07
N ALA A 31 8.27 6.93 -1.39
CA ALA A 31 8.35 6.17 -2.63
C ALA A 31 8.25 7.09 -3.86
N LYS A 32 7.31 8.03 -3.83
CA LYS A 32 7.12 9.02 -4.89
C LYS A 32 8.35 9.91 -5.08
N GLU A 33 8.93 10.42 -3.98
CA GLU A 33 10.19 11.19 -4.03
C GLU A 33 11.32 10.34 -4.64
N TRP A 34 11.45 9.09 -4.21
CA TRP A 34 12.48 8.18 -4.70
C TRP A 34 12.29 7.78 -6.16
N SER A 35 11.05 7.65 -6.63
CA SER A 35 10.75 7.45 -8.06
C SER A 35 11.24 8.62 -8.90
N ALA A 36 10.99 9.86 -8.47
CA ALA A 36 11.45 11.05 -9.19
C ALA A 36 12.99 11.13 -9.22
N ILE A 37 13.66 10.83 -8.09
CA ILE A 37 15.12 10.74 -8.01
C ILE A 37 15.65 9.62 -8.92
N ASN A 38 15.02 8.46 -8.93
CA ASN A 38 15.45 7.34 -9.78
C ASN A 38 15.30 7.66 -11.27
N GLN A 39 14.23 8.34 -11.69
CA GLN A 39 14.08 8.81 -13.07
C GLN A 39 15.21 9.76 -13.49
N GLN A 40 15.66 10.63 -12.58
CA GLN A 40 16.74 11.58 -12.85
C GLN A 40 18.13 10.92 -12.89
N TYR A 41 18.44 10.07 -11.91
CA TYR A 41 19.79 9.56 -11.70
C TYR A 41 20.00 8.11 -12.16
N LYS A 42 18.94 7.39 -12.52
CA LYS A 42 18.99 6.04 -13.07
C LYS A 42 19.83 5.05 -12.25
N LYS A 43 19.67 5.12 -10.93
CA LYS A 43 20.41 4.25 -9.99
C LYS A 43 19.54 3.11 -9.52
N GLU A 44 20.08 1.90 -9.61
CA GLU A 44 19.45 0.72 -9.03
C GLU A 44 19.61 0.72 -7.51
N PHE A 45 18.50 0.53 -6.80
CA PHE A 45 18.52 0.25 -5.37
C PHE A 45 17.19 -0.33 -4.92
N ARG A 46 17.23 -1.10 -3.83
CA ARG A 46 16.06 -1.68 -3.20
C ARG A 46 16.07 -1.41 -1.70
N LYS A 47 14.97 -0.88 -1.15
CA LYS A 47 14.92 -0.49 0.26
C LYS A 47 13.51 -0.59 0.85
N GLU A 48 13.43 -1.12 2.07
CA GLU A 48 12.22 -1.03 2.92
C GLU A 48 12.01 0.44 3.31
N ILE A 49 10.84 0.99 2.99
CA ILE A 49 10.48 2.37 3.32
C ILE A 49 9.83 2.42 4.69
N VAL A 50 8.83 1.57 4.91
CA VAL A 50 8.01 1.59 6.13
C VAL A 50 7.46 0.21 6.42
N ARG A 51 7.23 -0.03 7.71
CA ARG A 51 6.58 -1.21 8.25
C ARG A 51 5.36 -0.78 9.05
N PHE A 52 4.25 -1.51 8.92
CA PHE A 52 2.99 -1.19 9.59
C PHE A 52 2.17 -2.45 9.85
N TRP A 53 1.23 -2.38 10.79
CA TRP A 53 0.39 -3.52 11.17
C TRP A 53 -0.88 -3.60 10.33
N VAL A 54 -1.23 -4.82 9.93
CA VAL A 54 -2.45 -5.14 9.20
C VAL A 54 -3.12 -6.38 9.79
N MET A 55 -4.43 -6.48 9.67
CA MET A 55 -5.19 -7.62 10.20
C MET A 55 -6.20 -8.10 9.16
N ASP A 56 -6.26 -9.40 8.91
CA ASP A 56 -7.24 -9.98 7.99
C ASP A 56 -8.67 -9.59 8.37
N LYS A 57 -9.52 -9.30 7.37
CA LYS A 57 -10.89 -8.80 7.57
C LYS A 57 -11.75 -9.77 8.39
N SER A 58 -11.65 -11.08 8.12
CA SER A 58 -12.37 -12.12 8.85
C SER A 58 -12.00 -12.15 10.34
N THR A 59 -10.70 -12.13 10.65
CA THR A 59 -10.20 -12.06 12.02
C THR A 59 -10.66 -10.78 12.71
N PHE A 60 -10.56 -9.63 12.05
CA PHE A 60 -11.03 -8.35 12.58
C PHE A 60 -12.55 -8.36 12.86
N GLN A 61 -13.36 -8.94 11.98
CA GLN A 61 -14.81 -9.01 12.16
C GLN A 61 -15.20 -9.85 13.38
N PHE A 62 -14.46 -10.91 13.67
CA PHE A 62 -14.74 -11.79 14.80
C PHE A 62 -14.23 -11.22 16.14
N HIS A 63 -13.09 -10.54 16.13
CA HIS A 63 -12.35 -10.16 17.33
C HIS A 63 -12.27 -8.65 17.62
N GLY A 64 -12.62 -7.80 16.65
CA GLY A 64 -12.15 -6.43 16.62
C GLY A 64 -10.64 -6.35 16.34
N TYR A 65 -10.06 -5.15 16.44
CA TYR A 65 -8.63 -4.99 16.22
C TYR A 65 -7.84 -5.43 17.46
N MET A 66 -7.05 -6.49 17.32
CA MET A 66 -6.11 -6.95 18.35
C MET A 66 -4.72 -7.14 17.73
N GLN A 67 -3.72 -6.41 18.24
CA GLN A 67 -2.37 -6.40 17.66
C GLN A 67 -1.70 -7.78 17.65
N GLN A 68 -1.99 -8.64 18.61
CA GLN A 68 -1.46 -10.02 18.66
C GLN A 68 -1.92 -10.91 17.50
N PHE A 69 -3.03 -10.55 16.85
CA PHE A 69 -3.57 -11.23 15.67
C PHE A 69 -3.29 -10.43 14.38
N ALA A 70 -2.50 -9.36 14.47
CA ALA A 70 -2.10 -8.56 13.32
C ALA A 70 -0.80 -9.09 12.72
N ASN A 71 -0.76 -9.08 11.40
CA ASN A 71 0.42 -9.36 10.59
C ASN A 71 1.21 -8.07 10.33
N THR A 72 2.51 -8.22 10.10
CA THR A 72 3.38 -7.12 9.71
C THR A 72 3.34 -6.93 8.20
N ALA A 73 3.04 -5.74 7.72
CA ALA A 73 3.21 -5.36 6.32
C ALA A 73 4.42 -4.44 6.13
N LYS A 74 5.07 -4.53 4.98
CA LYS A 74 6.23 -3.73 4.58
C LYS A 74 6.02 -3.13 3.20
N LEU A 75 6.31 -1.84 3.05
CA LEU A 75 6.43 -1.19 1.75
C LEU A 75 7.90 -1.21 1.32
N ILE A 76 8.19 -1.84 0.18
CA ILE A 76 9.52 -1.95 -0.39
C ILE A 76 9.56 -1.20 -1.71
N PHE A 77 10.52 -0.29 -1.87
CA PHE A 77 10.78 0.40 -3.13
C PHE A 77 11.95 -0.26 -3.86
N THR A 78 11.85 -0.35 -5.19
CA THR A 78 12.91 -0.78 -6.08
C THR A 78 13.05 0.21 -7.23
N GLY A 79 14.18 0.90 -7.33
CA GLY A 79 14.56 1.70 -8.50
C GLY A 79 15.47 0.89 -9.43
N ARG A 80 15.40 1.13 -10.74
CA ARG A 80 16.18 0.43 -11.76
C ARG A 80 17.10 1.39 -12.53
N THR A 81 18.04 0.84 -13.30
CA THR A 81 19.02 1.60 -14.11
C THR A 81 18.43 2.23 -15.37
N ASP A 82 17.22 1.84 -15.77
CA ASP A 82 16.48 2.47 -16.87
C ASP A 82 15.67 3.71 -16.41
N GLY A 83 15.65 4.00 -15.10
CA GLY A 83 14.86 5.07 -14.50
C GLY A 83 13.41 4.67 -14.17
N THR A 84 13.06 3.39 -14.35
CA THR A 84 11.79 2.84 -13.88
C THR A 84 11.88 2.47 -12.40
N SER A 85 10.75 2.52 -11.70
CA SER A 85 10.69 2.10 -10.31
C SER A 85 9.39 1.36 -10.00
N SER A 86 9.43 0.58 -8.93
CA SER A 86 8.29 -0.17 -8.44
C SER A 86 8.21 -0.13 -6.92
N CYS A 87 7.01 -0.30 -6.39
CA CYS A 87 6.73 -0.44 -4.97
C CYS A 87 5.94 -1.72 -4.74
N LEU A 88 6.29 -2.44 -3.68
CA LEU A 88 5.62 -3.67 -3.29
C LEU A 88 5.26 -3.62 -1.82
N ILE A 89 3.98 -3.81 -1.51
CA ILE A 89 3.51 -4.10 -0.17
C ILE A 89 3.56 -5.61 0.03
N LYS A 90 4.41 -6.05 0.96
CA LYS A 90 4.48 -7.44 1.41
C LYS A 90 3.82 -7.60 2.75
N ILE A 91 3.15 -8.72 2.98
CA ILE A 91 2.62 -9.11 4.29
C ILE A 91 3.42 -10.29 4.80
N GLU A 92 4.11 -10.09 5.91
CA GLU A 92 4.88 -11.10 6.61
C GLU A 92 3.95 -11.95 7.48
N GLY A 93 4.16 -13.26 7.47
CA GLY A 93 3.37 -14.20 8.27
C GLY A 93 1.98 -14.53 7.70
N SER A 94 1.56 -13.89 6.60
CA SER A 94 0.34 -14.32 5.90
C SER A 94 0.58 -15.62 5.14
N VAL A 95 -0.22 -16.62 5.46
CA VAL A 95 -0.23 -17.92 4.75
C VAL A 95 -0.86 -17.78 3.36
N MET A 96 -1.73 -16.78 3.16
CA MET A 96 -2.50 -16.60 1.94
C MET A 96 -1.77 -15.73 0.90
N VAL A 97 -1.15 -14.63 1.32
CA VAL A 97 -0.54 -13.65 0.41
C VAL A 97 0.72 -13.03 0.99
N SER A 98 1.87 -13.29 0.36
CA SER A 98 3.15 -12.65 0.73
C SER A 98 3.39 -11.33 -0.02
N ASN A 99 2.98 -11.24 -1.28
CA ASN A 99 3.05 -10.05 -2.13
C ASN A 99 1.62 -9.53 -2.33
N PHE A 100 1.25 -8.46 -1.63
CA PHE A 100 -0.14 -8.02 -1.53
C PHE A 100 -0.53 -7.01 -2.61
N LEU A 101 0.26 -5.95 -2.78
CA LEU A 101 0.00 -4.91 -3.78
C LEU A 101 1.31 -4.45 -4.41
N GLU A 102 1.33 -4.38 -5.73
CA GLU A 102 2.47 -3.89 -6.50
C GLU A 102 2.07 -2.66 -7.30
N PHE A 103 2.96 -1.67 -7.35
CA PHE A 103 2.83 -0.46 -8.13
C PHE A 103 4.04 -0.39 -9.06
N ASN A 104 3.81 -0.37 -10.36
CA ASN A 104 4.86 -0.45 -11.38
C ASN A 104 5.20 0.91 -12.01
N SER A 105 4.48 1.95 -11.61
CA SER A 105 4.63 3.28 -12.16
C SER A 105 4.47 4.37 -11.09
N TYR A 106 5.03 5.54 -11.38
CA TYR A 106 4.84 6.74 -10.57
C TYR A 106 3.36 7.11 -10.45
N ASP A 107 2.59 6.95 -11.54
CA ASP A 107 1.17 7.29 -11.58
C ASP A 107 0.32 6.38 -10.71
N GLU A 108 0.59 5.07 -10.71
CA GLU A 108 -0.05 4.12 -9.80
C GLU A 108 0.23 4.47 -8.33
N MET A 109 1.49 4.76 -7.99
CA MET A 109 1.86 5.18 -6.63
C MET A 109 1.15 6.49 -6.23
N ASN A 110 1.04 7.45 -7.14
CA ASN A 110 0.41 8.73 -6.91
C ASN A 110 -1.12 8.60 -6.76
N ASN A 111 -1.76 7.76 -7.58
CA ASN A 111 -3.19 7.49 -7.50
C ASN A 111 -3.54 6.79 -6.18
N PHE A 112 -2.77 5.77 -5.80
CA PHE A 112 -2.95 5.10 -4.50
C PHE A 112 -2.76 6.06 -3.33
N LEU A 113 -1.76 6.94 -3.38
CA LEU A 113 -1.56 7.97 -2.35
C LEU A 113 -2.77 8.92 -2.24
N LYS A 114 -3.38 9.33 -3.36
CA LYS A 114 -4.59 10.16 -3.33
C LYS A 114 -5.77 9.44 -2.67
N ILE A 115 -5.92 8.14 -2.93
CA ILE A 115 -6.96 7.31 -2.29
C ILE A 115 -6.72 7.26 -0.78
N LEU A 116 -5.49 6.99 -0.34
CA LEU A 116 -5.13 6.96 1.08
C LEU A 116 -5.35 8.29 1.80
N GLU A 117 -5.09 9.42 1.12
CA GLU A 117 -5.33 10.77 1.65
C GLU A 117 -6.82 11.17 1.62
N GLY A 118 -7.72 10.31 1.13
CA GLY A 118 -9.14 10.62 0.98
C GLY A 118 -9.43 11.66 -0.12
N LYS A 119 -8.48 11.89 -1.03
CA LYS A 119 -8.58 12.89 -2.12
C LYS A 119 -9.16 12.33 -3.41
N SER A 120 -9.55 11.05 -3.45
CA SER A 120 -9.99 10.35 -4.65
C SER A 120 -11.07 9.31 -4.32
N ALA A 121 -12.33 9.79 -4.27
CA ALA A 121 -13.59 9.05 -4.48
C ALA A 121 -14.83 9.97 -4.25
N GLN A 122 -14.66 11.18 -3.70
CA GLN A 122 -15.79 12.05 -3.35
C GLN A 122 -16.06 13.20 -4.34
N LYS A 123 -15.23 13.42 -5.35
CA LYS A 123 -15.46 14.50 -6.34
C LYS A 123 -16.15 14.07 -7.63
N GLU A 124 -16.19 12.78 -7.97
CA GLU A 124 -16.97 12.28 -9.12
C GLU A 124 -18.34 11.72 -8.72
N VAL A 125 -18.54 11.34 -7.45
CA VAL A 125 -19.83 10.81 -6.97
C VAL A 125 -20.80 11.94 -6.58
N ASP A 126 -20.31 13.07 -6.04
CA ASP A 126 -21.17 14.18 -5.61
C ASP A 126 -21.79 15.01 -6.76
N SER A 127 -21.33 14.85 -8.01
CA SER A 127 -21.98 15.47 -9.18
C SER A 127 -23.10 14.63 -9.79
N ILE A 128 -23.25 13.38 -9.34
CA ILE A 128 -24.29 12.45 -9.83
C ILE A 128 -25.53 12.46 -8.91
N PHE A 129 -25.40 12.96 -7.67
CA PHE A 129 -26.48 13.00 -6.67
C PHE A 129 -26.98 14.42 -6.32
N LYS A 130 -26.84 15.39 -7.24
CA LYS A 130 -27.58 16.67 -7.17
C LYS A 130 -28.71 16.70 -8.18
#